data_AF-A0A498DRN9-F1
#
_entry.id   AF-A0A498DRN9-F1
#
_cell.length_a   1.000
_cell.length_b   1.000
_cell.length_c   1.000
_cell.angle_alpha   90.00
_cell.angle_beta   90.00
_cell.angle_gamma   90.00
#
_symmetry.space_group_name_H-M   'P 1'
#
loop_
_entity.id
_entity.type
_entity.pdbx_description
1 polymer ?
#
loop_
_entity_poly.entity_id
_entity_poly.type
_entity_poly.pdbx_seq_one_letter_code
_entity_poly.pdbx_strand_id
1 'polypeptide(L)'
;MTVLGTFRGNVRDDLGWLNSAGRPDPSEVFHRANLPRTGLDDVPAAATGVMCSVALFLHDGDTVSALTFISGGTAGASLTNQIAALYSTSGALLAQSADKTSEAWAADSAKTFALAAPYRVTKSGVYFAALAFAASTVPTLVGSIGAKPHLSGEANLAQTSGSGIGATAPATIASPAFKRHVPLVVAT
;
A
#
# COMPACT_ATOMS: atom_id res chain seq x y z
N MET A 1 1.56 -32.00 -25.80
CA MET A 1 1.85 -30.67 -26.36
C MET A 1 0.80 -30.37 -27.43
N THR A 2 -0.11 -29.44 -27.15
CA THR A 2 -0.79 -28.62 -28.16
C THR A 2 -0.60 -27.17 -27.71
N VAL A 3 -0.30 -26.31 -28.69
CA VAL A 3 0.63 -25.17 -28.58
C VAL A 3 0.09 -23.93 -27.84
N LEU A 4 -1.05 -24.02 -27.13
CA LEU A 4 -1.55 -23.04 -26.16
C LEU A 4 -2.41 -23.74 -25.09
N GLY A 5 -1.82 -24.69 -24.36
CA GLY A 5 -2.52 -25.55 -23.41
C GLY A 5 -3.14 -24.81 -22.23
N THR A 6 -4.48 -24.67 -22.23
CA THR A 6 -5.25 -24.46 -20.99
C THR A 6 -5.35 -25.80 -20.25
N PHE A 7 -4.77 -25.88 -19.06
CA PHE A 7 -4.86 -27.07 -18.21
C PHE A 7 -6.30 -27.22 -17.69
N ARG A 8 -7.07 -28.19 -18.22
CA ARG A 8 -8.38 -28.60 -17.68
C ARG A 8 -8.18 -29.68 -16.61
N GLY A 9 -7.61 -29.30 -15.47
CA GLY A 9 -7.26 -30.24 -14.42
C GLY A 9 -7.22 -29.59 -13.04
N ASN A 10 -8.38 -29.27 -12.48
CA ASN A 10 -8.74 -29.56 -11.10
C ASN A 10 -10.25 -29.34 -10.91
N VAL A 11 -10.94 -30.36 -10.37
CA VAL A 11 -12.41 -30.46 -10.27
C VAL A 11 -12.96 -29.72 -9.03
N ARG A 12 -12.10 -28.97 -8.32
CA ARG A 12 -12.47 -27.98 -7.31
C ARG A 12 -11.45 -26.86 -7.37
N ASP A 13 -11.81 -25.79 -8.07
CA ASP A 13 -11.05 -24.54 -8.05
C ASP A 13 -11.53 -23.68 -6.87
N ASP A 14 -11.50 -24.25 -5.66
CA ASP A 14 -11.97 -23.61 -4.43
C ASP A 14 -11.16 -22.33 -4.08
N LEU A 15 -10.04 -22.13 -4.78
CA LEU A 15 -9.12 -21.01 -4.67
C LEU A 15 -9.02 -20.20 -5.98
N GLY A 16 -9.84 -20.47 -7.00
CA GLY A 16 -9.81 -19.75 -8.29
C GLY A 16 -10.11 -18.26 -8.17
N TRP A 17 -10.82 -17.90 -7.10
CA TRP A 17 -11.09 -16.51 -6.72
C TRP A 17 -9.82 -15.78 -6.27
N LEU A 18 -8.81 -16.47 -5.68
CA LEU A 18 -7.52 -15.84 -5.34
C LEU A 18 -6.74 -15.46 -6.59
N ASN A 19 -6.86 -16.25 -7.65
CA ASN A 19 -6.20 -16.03 -8.94
C ASN A 19 -6.90 -14.94 -9.78
N SER A 20 -8.15 -14.60 -9.48
CA SER A 20 -8.94 -13.56 -10.16
C SER A 20 -9.11 -12.27 -9.35
N ALA A 21 -8.67 -12.23 -8.08
CA ALA A 21 -8.84 -11.13 -7.12
C ALA A 21 -8.19 -9.78 -7.50
N GLY A 22 -7.54 -9.67 -8.66
CA GLY A 22 -6.97 -8.42 -9.18
C GLY A 22 -7.36 -8.11 -10.63
N ARG A 23 -8.24 -8.91 -11.25
CA ARG A 23 -8.73 -8.63 -12.60
C ARG A 23 -9.77 -7.52 -12.52
N PRO A 24 -9.53 -6.33 -13.10
CA PRO A 24 -10.53 -5.28 -13.12
C PRO A 24 -11.72 -5.76 -13.95
N ASP A 25 -12.90 -5.80 -13.34
CA ASP A 25 -14.14 -5.87 -14.09
C ASP A 25 -14.32 -4.50 -14.78
N PRO A 26 -14.47 -4.45 -16.11
CA PRO A 26 -14.66 -3.19 -16.83
C PRO A 26 -15.96 -2.45 -16.48
N SER A 27 -16.83 -3.05 -15.65
CA SER A 27 -18.08 -2.44 -15.15
C SER A 27 -18.06 -2.05 -13.66
N GLU A 28 -16.97 -2.30 -12.93
CA GLU A 28 -16.87 -2.07 -11.48
C GLU A 28 -15.94 -0.92 -11.10
N VAL A 29 -16.05 -0.47 -9.84
CA VAL A 29 -15.20 0.58 -9.25
C VAL A 29 -13.73 0.16 -9.29
N PHE A 30 -12.89 1.01 -9.90
CA PHE A 30 -11.44 0.84 -9.95
C PHE A 30 -10.87 0.58 -8.54
N HIS A 31 -10.18 -0.55 -8.37
CA HIS A 31 -9.39 -0.80 -7.17
C HIS A 31 -8.14 -1.63 -7.48
N ARG A 32 -7.03 -1.34 -6.78
CA ARG A 32 -5.76 -2.08 -6.86
C ARG A 32 -5.25 -2.36 -5.45
N ALA A 33 -5.04 -3.63 -5.13
CA ALA A 33 -4.41 -4.04 -3.88
C ALA A 33 -2.99 -4.55 -4.13
N ASN A 34 -2.06 -4.31 -3.19
CA ASN A 34 -0.70 -4.84 -3.29
C ASN A 34 -0.53 -6.28 -2.78
N LEU A 35 -1.47 -6.77 -1.96
CA LEU A 35 -1.43 -8.09 -1.35
C LEU A 35 -2.77 -8.83 -1.56
N PRO A 36 -2.76 -10.17 -1.61
CA PRO A 36 -3.99 -10.97 -1.59
C PRO A 36 -4.70 -10.82 -0.24
N ARG A 37 -6.02 -11.05 -0.21
CA ARG A 37 -6.81 -10.98 1.04
C ARG A 37 -6.56 -12.13 2.04
N THR A 38 -5.71 -13.08 1.71
CA THR A 38 -5.42 -14.28 2.51
C THR A 38 -3.98 -14.32 2.96
N GLY A 39 -3.72 -14.92 4.12
CA GLY A 39 -2.37 -14.98 4.69
C GLY A 39 -1.89 -13.62 5.18
N LEU A 40 -2.84 -12.75 5.57
CA LEU A 40 -2.57 -11.48 6.19
C LEU A 40 -2.54 -11.65 7.71
N ASP A 41 -1.73 -10.83 8.36
CA ASP A 41 -1.51 -10.80 9.81
C ASP A 41 -1.31 -9.33 10.24
N ASP A 42 -1.23 -9.12 11.56
CA ASP A 42 -0.90 -7.83 12.14
C ASP A 42 0.59 -7.55 11.99
N VAL A 43 0.91 -6.53 11.20
CA VAL A 43 2.29 -6.10 10.99
C VAL A 43 2.52 -4.71 11.57
N PRO A 44 3.70 -4.44 12.17
CA PRO A 44 4.03 -3.09 12.63
C PRO A 44 4.09 -2.13 11.44
N ALA A 45 3.54 -0.94 11.62
CA ALA A 45 3.72 0.17 10.70
C ALA A 45 5.15 0.76 10.80
N ALA A 46 5.35 2.00 10.36
CA ALA A 46 6.60 2.72 10.64
C ALA A 46 6.56 3.36 12.03
N ALA A 47 7.72 3.71 12.57
CA ALA A 47 7.81 4.50 13.79
C ALA A 47 7.15 5.88 13.61
N THR A 48 6.81 6.51 14.73
CA THR A 48 6.28 7.89 14.76
C THR A 48 7.21 8.85 13.99
N GLY A 49 6.65 9.66 13.09
CA GLY A 49 7.39 10.59 12.25
C GLY A 49 8.23 9.94 11.13
N VAL A 50 8.09 8.63 10.88
CA VAL A 50 8.76 7.90 9.80
C VAL A 50 7.74 7.45 8.77
N MET A 51 8.09 7.55 7.49
CA MET A 51 7.22 7.11 6.40
C MET A 51 7.45 5.63 6.10
N CYS A 52 6.38 4.85 6.06
CA CYS A 52 6.36 3.50 5.50
C CYS A 52 5.86 3.58 4.07
N SER A 53 6.64 3.14 3.08
CA SER A 53 6.18 3.02 1.71
C SER A 53 6.16 1.56 1.25
N VAL A 54 5.09 1.18 0.54
CA VAL A 54 4.84 -0.17 0.06
C VAL A 54 4.68 -0.16 -1.45
N ALA A 55 5.26 -1.17 -2.09
CA ALA A 55 5.15 -1.35 -3.53
C ALA A 55 3.69 -1.66 -3.90
N LEU A 56 3.19 -0.98 -4.93
CA LEU A 56 1.87 -1.15 -5.49
C LEU A 56 1.98 -1.14 -7.01
N PHE A 57 1.52 -2.19 -7.66
CA PHE A 57 1.50 -2.24 -9.12
C PHE A 57 0.24 -1.54 -9.66
N LEU A 58 0.44 -0.57 -10.55
CA LEU A 58 -0.62 0.18 -11.21
C LEU A 58 -0.49 0.03 -12.72
N HIS A 59 -1.62 0.08 -13.43
CA HIS A 59 -1.67 0.05 -14.89
C HIS A 59 -1.81 1.44 -15.48
N ASP A 60 -1.28 1.64 -16.69
CA ASP A 60 -1.55 2.85 -17.46
C ASP A 60 -3.06 3.08 -17.64
N GLY A 61 -3.50 4.31 -17.40
CA GLY A 61 -4.91 4.70 -17.41
C GLY A 61 -5.63 4.58 -16.07
N ASP A 62 -5.08 3.86 -15.09
CA ASP A 62 -5.62 3.83 -13.73
C ASP A 62 -5.66 5.26 -13.15
N THR A 63 -6.74 5.62 -12.47
CA THR A 63 -6.85 6.92 -11.77
C THR A 63 -6.94 6.67 -10.28
N VAL A 64 -5.89 7.01 -9.54
CA VAL A 64 -5.85 6.86 -8.09
C VAL A 64 -6.36 8.14 -7.45
N SER A 65 -7.50 8.05 -6.79
CA SER A 65 -8.17 9.10 -6.03
C SER A 65 -7.97 8.96 -4.51
N ALA A 66 -7.73 7.75 -4.01
CA ALA A 66 -7.54 7.50 -2.59
C ALA A 66 -6.63 6.29 -2.32
N LEU A 67 -6.06 6.27 -1.12
CA LEU A 67 -5.30 5.14 -0.58
C LEU A 67 -5.94 4.68 0.72
N THR A 68 -6.29 3.40 0.80
CA THR A 68 -6.89 2.80 1.99
C THR A 68 -5.90 1.86 2.66
N PHE A 69 -5.73 2.05 3.98
CA PHE A 69 -4.97 1.16 4.85
C PHE A 69 -5.91 0.60 5.91
N ILE A 70 -5.62 -0.59 6.44
CA ILE A 70 -6.45 -1.24 7.46
C ILE A 70 -5.59 -1.39 8.71
N SER A 71 -6.06 -0.88 9.85
CA SER A 71 -5.43 -1.14 11.13
C SER A 71 -5.65 -2.59 11.55
N GLY A 72 -4.65 -3.18 12.18
CA GLY A 72 -4.76 -4.47 12.86
C GLY A 72 -5.31 -4.32 14.27
N GLY A 73 -4.98 -5.26 15.15
CA GLY A 73 -5.46 -5.32 16.53
C GLY A 73 -4.97 -4.18 17.44
N THR A 74 -3.98 -3.37 17.04
CA THR A 74 -3.54 -2.18 17.78
C THR A 74 -4.06 -0.91 17.14
N ALA A 75 -4.93 -0.20 17.85
CA ALA A 75 -5.43 1.12 17.46
C ALA A 75 -4.34 2.21 17.59
N GLY A 76 -4.48 3.28 16.81
CA GLY A 76 -3.64 4.48 16.98
C GLY A 76 -4.13 5.34 18.14
N ALA A 77 -3.23 5.83 18.99
CA ALA A 77 -3.55 6.70 20.11
C ALA A 77 -2.72 7.98 20.10
N SER A 78 -3.36 9.10 20.48
CA SER A 78 -2.77 10.45 20.46
C SER A 78 -2.16 10.80 19.10
N LEU A 79 -2.87 10.50 18.01
CA LEU A 79 -2.45 10.84 16.65
C LEU A 79 -2.42 12.37 16.51
N THR A 80 -1.34 12.89 15.94
CA THR A 80 -1.11 14.33 15.74
C THR A 80 -1.03 14.68 14.26
N ASN A 81 -0.48 13.80 13.44
CA ASN A 81 -0.56 13.85 11.98
C ASN A 81 -0.74 12.44 11.41
N GLN A 82 -1.45 12.35 10.29
CA GLN A 82 -1.71 11.14 9.53
C GLN A 82 -1.88 11.51 8.05
N ILE A 83 -0.90 11.13 7.23
CA ILE A 83 -0.91 11.38 5.79
C ILE A 83 -0.64 10.11 5.00
N ALA A 84 -1.26 10.01 3.83
CA ALA A 84 -0.88 9.05 2.81
C ALA A 84 -0.40 9.76 1.54
N ALA A 85 0.52 9.14 0.82
CA ALA A 85 1.07 9.71 -0.40
C ALA A 85 1.36 8.64 -1.45
N LEU A 86 1.22 9.01 -2.72
CA LEU A 86 1.60 8.18 -3.86
C LEU A 86 2.91 8.71 -4.44
N TYR A 87 3.86 7.81 -4.64
CA TYR A 87 5.17 8.10 -5.23
C TYR A 87 5.38 7.27 -6.48
N SER A 88 6.16 7.83 -7.42
CA SER A 88 6.62 7.14 -8.62
C SER A 88 7.60 6.02 -8.30
N THR A 89 7.90 5.19 -9.31
CA THR A 89 8.95 4.16 -9.24
C THR A 89 10.32 4.73 -8.84
N SER A 90 10.60 5.98 -9.21
CA SER A 90 11.84 6.69 -8.85
C SER A 90 11.84 7.27 -7.43
N GLY A 91 10.72 7.17 -6.71
CA GLY A 91 10.54 7.76 -5.39
C GLY A 91 10.16 9.24 -5.40
N ALA A 92 9.84 9.85 -6.54
CA ALA A 92 9.31 11.23 -6.60
C ALA A 92 7.82 11.28 -6.22
N LEU A 93 7.42 12.27 -5.42
CA LEU A 93 6.05 12.47 -4.96
C LEU A 93 5.11 12.82 -6.13
N LEU A 94 3.99 12.10 -6.24
CA LEU A 94 2.99 12.30 -7.29
C LEU A 94 1.71 12.92 -6.75
N ALA A 95 1.25 12.45 -5.59
CA ALA A 95 0.07 12.95 -4.93
C ALA A 95 0.15 12.68 -3.42
N GLN A 96 -0.57 13.47 -2.63
CA GLN A 96 -0.73 13.24 -1.19
C GLN A 96 -2.16 13.53 -0.74
N SER A 97 -2.56 12.94 0.37
CA SER A 97 -3.79 13.30 1.08
C SER A 97 -3.63 14.60 1.85
N ALA A 98 -4.75 15.17 2.28
CA ALA A 98 -4.71 16.10 3.42
C ALA A 98 -4.28 15.35 4.69
N ASP A 99 -3.74 16.10 5.66
CA ASP A 99 -3.45 15.56 7.00
C ASP A 99 -4.76 15.33 7.75
N LYS A 100 -4.97 14.09 8.22
CA LYS A 100 -6.11 13.72 9.05
C LYS A 100 -5.92 14.07 10.53
N THR A 101 -4.79 14.67 10.91
CA THR A 101 -4.52 15.21 12.24
C THR A 101 -4.81 14.18 13.35
N SER A 102 -5.70 14.51 14.28
CA SER A 102 -6.10 13.71 15.44
C SER A 102 -7.35 12.86 15.20
N GLU A 103 -7.76 12.65 13.94
CA GLU A 103 -8.83 11.70 13.65
C GLU A 103 -8.50 10.31 14.23
N ALA A 104 -9.42 9.76 15.03
CA ALA A 104 -9.25 8.46 15.64
C ALA A 104 -9.06 7.36 14.58
N TRP A 105 -8.19 6.40 14.89
CA TRP A 105 -8.04 5.16 14.11
C TRP A 105 -8.21 3.97 15.05
N ALA A 106 -9.44 3.44 15.09
CA ALA A 106 -9.75 2.24 15.87
C ALA A 106 -8.98 1.02 15.34
N ALA A 107 -8.88 -0.03 16.17
CA ALA A 107 -8.38 -1.33 15.73
C ALA A 107 -9.30 -1.94 14.66
N ASP A 108 -8.77 -2.85 13.85
CA ASP A 108 -9.51 -3.63 12.85
C ASP A 108 -10.37 -2.79 11.90
N SER A 109 -9.88 -1.58 11.56
CA SER A 109 -10.67 -0.57 10.86
C SER A 109 -9.93 -0.05 9.64
N ALA A 110 -10.63 -0.04 8.50
CA ALA A 110 -10.13 0.62 7.29
C ALA A 110 -10.14 2.15 7.48
N LYS A 111 -9.05 2.80 7.11
CA LYS A 111 -8.95 4.26 6.99
C LYS A 111 -8.55 4.62 5.57
N THR A 112 -9.43 5.37 4.91
CA THR A 112 -9.22 5.89 3.56
C THR A 112 -8.65 7.29 3.62
N PHE A 113 -7.59 7.52 2.87
CA PHE A 113 -6.93 8.80 2.67
C PHE A 113 -7.21 9.27 1.25
N ALA A 114 -8.16 10.19 1.10
CA ALA A 114 -8.43 10.82 -0.18
C ALA A 114 -7.25 11.72 -0.58
N LEU A 115 -6.74 11.54 -1.80
CA LEU A 115 -5.69 12.38 -2.35
C LEU A 115 -6.27 13.76 -2.68
N ALA A 116 -5.51 14.81 -2.40
CA ALA A 116 -5.94 16.19 -2.68
C ALA A 116 -6.23 16.42 -4.16
N ALA A 117 -5.50 15.72 -5.03
CA ALA A 117 -5.77 15.62 -6.45
C ALA A 117 -5.62 14.16 -6.90
N PRO A 118 -6.59 13.59 -7.64
CA PRO A 118 -6.44 12.27 -8.23
C PRO A 118 -5.25 12.23 -9.19
N TYR A 119 -4.49 11.14 -9.16
CA TYR A 119 -3.36 10.92 -10.05
C TYR A 119 -3.71 9.91 -11.13
N ARG A 120 -3.63 10.32 -12.40
CA ARG A 120 -3.75 9.43 -13.54
C ARG A 120 -2.41 8.78 -13.85
N VAL A 121 -2.36 7.47 -13.77
CA VAL A 121 -1.19 6.66 -14.10
C VAL A 121 -0.95 6.75 -15.61
N THR A 122 0.27 7.11 -15.99
CA THR A 122 0.70 7.32 -17.39
C THR A 122 1.55 6.17 -17.93
N LYS A 123 1.99 5.27 -17.05
CA LYS A 123 2.77 4.09 -17.39
C LYS A 123 2.56 3.00 -16.34
N SER A 124 2.26 1.79 -16.82
CA SER A 124 2.18 0.61 -15.96
C SER A 124 3.50 0.33 -15.27
N GLY A 125 3.46 -0.01 -13.99
CA GLY A 125 4.67 -0.31 -13.21
C GLY A 125 4.44 -0.30 -11.71
N VAL A 126 5.55 -0.42 -10.97
CA VAL A 126 5.55 -0.32 -9.51
C VAL A 126 5.60 1.14 -9.10
N TYR A 127 4.60 1.54 -8.33
CA TYR A 127 4.52 2.80 -7.60
C TYR A 127 4.66 2.50 -6.11
N PHE A 128 4.84 3.54 -5.30
CA PHE A 128 4.90 3.39 -3.85
C PHE A 128 3.77 4.15 -3.18
N ALA A 129 2.88 3.41 -2.52
CA ALA A 129 1.92 4.01 -1.60
C ALA A 129 2.57 4.15 -0.23
N ALA A 130 2.53 5.34 0.33
CA ALA A 130 3.19 5.67 1.56
C ALA A 130 2.20 6.10 2.63
N LEU A 131 2.53 5.79 3.87
CA LEU A 131 1.81 6.18 5.08
C LEU A 131 2.82 6.75 6.08
N ALA A 132 2.54 7.93 6.61
CA ALA A 132 3.29 8.52 7.71
C ALA A 132 2.32 9.09 8.74
N PHE A 133 2.66 8.94 10.01
CA PHE A 133 1.91 9.51 11.12
C PHE A 133 2.86 9.81 12.27
N ALA A 134 2.46 10.73 13.15
CA ALA A 134 3.06 10.85 14.47
C ALA A 134 1.99 10.65 15.54
N ALA A 135 2.33 9.80 16.49
CA ALA A 135 1.44 9.34 17.55
C ALA A 135 2.27 8.91 18.76
N SER A 136 1.64 8.83 19.94
CA SER A 136 2.22 8.14 21.10
C SER A 136 2.12 6.62 20.92
N THR A 137 1.02 6.15 20.34
CA THR A 137 0.81 4.74 19.97
C THR A 137 0.50 4.65 18.48
N VAL A 138 1.39 3.98 17.78
CA VAL A 138 1.28 3.72 16.35
C VAL A 138 0.36 2.51 16.12
N PRO A 139 -0.60 2.57 15.18
CA PRO A 139 -1.42 1.40 14.88
C PRO A 139 -0.59 0.28 14.25
N THR A 140 -0.94 -0.98 14.55
CA THR A 140 -0.54 -2.09 13.66
C THR A 140 -1.38 -2.01 12.40
N LEU A 141 -0.87 -2.57 11.30
CA LEU A 141 -1.57 -2.60 10.03
C LEU A 141 -1.78 -4.05 9.62
N VAL A 142 -2.89 -4.32 8.95
CA VAL A 142 -3.07 -5.60 8.26
C VAL A 142 -2.04 -5.67 7.13
N GLY A 143 -1.29 -6.76 7.05
CA GLY A 143 -0.24 -6.94 6.05
C GLY A 143 0.35 -8.34 6.04
N SER A 144 1.54 -8.49 5.47
CA SER A 144 2.25 -9.77 5.43
C SER A 144 3.76 -9.61 5.63
N ILE A 145 4.46 -10.75 5.65
CA ILE A 145 5.92 -10.80 5.72
C ILE A 145 6.48 -10.95 4.31
N GLY A 146 7.23 -9.93 3.87
CA GLY A 146 7.94 -9.94 2.59
C GLY A 146 9.39 -10.40 2.72
N ALA A 147 9.89 -11.09 1.70
CA ALA A 147 11.32 -11.37 1.58
C ALA A 147 12.10 -10.09 1.24
N LYS A 148 13.40 -10.09 1.58
CA LYS A 148 14.33 -9.10 1.01
C LYS A 148 14.46 -9.33 -0.49
N PRO A 149 14.74 -8.27 -1.29
CA PRO A 149 15.21 -8.42 -2.66
C PRO A 149 16.33 -9.46 -2.69
N HIS A 150 16.18 -10.49 -3.51
CA HIS A 150 17.13 -11.59 -3.62
C HIS A 150 17.74 -11.68 -5.03
N LEU A 151 17.18 -10.98 -6.01
CA LEU A 151 17.80 -10.73 -7.31
C LEU A 151 18.27 -9.28 -7.45
N SER A 152 19.32 -9.09 -8.24
CA SER A 152 19.79 -7.75 -8.61
C SER A 152 18.70 -6.99 -9.38
N GLY A 153 18.43 -5.75 -8.99
CA GLY A 153 17.43 -4.88 -9.61
C GLY A 153 16.01 -5.02 -9.06
N GLU A 154 15.76 -5.91 -8.11
CA GLU A 154 14.48 -5.98 -7.41
C GLU A 154 14.27 -4.78 -6.46
N ALA A 155 13.07 -4.23 -6.48
CA ALA A 155 12.66 -3.19 -5.54
C ALA A 155 12.20 -3.79 -4.20
N ASN A 156 12.32 -3.01 -3.13
CA ASN A 156 11.75 -3.40 -1.83
C ASN A 156 10.21 -3.46 -1.93
N LEU A 157 9.61 -4.54 -1.41
CA LEU A 157 8.14 -4.62 -1.26
C LEU A 157 7.61 -3.63 -0.22
N ALA A 158 8.39 -3.38 0.83
CA ALA A 158 8.15 -2.31 1.78
C ALA A 158 9.47 -1.71 2.26
N GLN A 159 9.43 -0.42 2.58
CA GLN A 159 10.60 0.33 3.03
C GLN A 159 10.19 1.46 3.97
N THR A 160 11.13 1.92 4.78
CA THR A 160 11.00 3.11 5.62
C THR A 160 11.91 4.22 5.13
N SER A 161 11.49 5.47 5.33
CA SER A 161 12.30 6.64 4.99
C SER A 161 11.92 7.86 5.81
N GLY A 162 12.86 8.80 5.92
CA GLY A 162 12.68 10.07 6.62
C GLY A 162 12.63 9.97 8.15
N SER A 163 12.52 11.13 8.79
CA SER A 163 12.37 11.32 10.23
C SER A 163 11.68 12.66 10.48
N GLY A 164 10.82 12.74 11.50
CA GLY A 164 10.08 13.96 11.84
C GLY A 164 9.07 14.41 10.78
N ILE A 165 8.52 13.48 9.99
CA ILE A 165 7.54 13.79 8.96
C ILE A 165 6.22 14.24 9.62
N GLY A 166 5.84 15.50 9.36
CA GLY A 166 4.59 16.10 9.81
C GLY A 166 3.48 15.99 8.76
N ALA A 167 2.76 17.09 8.55
CA ALA A 167 1.59 17.16 7.66
C ALA A 167 1.91 17.13 6.15
N THR A 168 3.18 17.09 5.76
CA THR A 168 3.59 17.15 4.34
C THR A 168 4.55 16.01 4.03
N ALA A 169 4.22 15.26 2.97
CA ALA A 169 5.06 14.18 2.49
C ALA A 169 6.35 14.77 1.87
N PRO A 170 7.52 14.14 2.10
CA PRO A 170 8.75 14.55 1.41
C PRO A 170 8.59 14.53 -0.11
N ALA A 171 9.25 15.45 -0.82
CA ALA A 171 9.19 15.49 -2.29
C ALA A 171 9.79 14.22 -2.94
N THR A 172 10.69 13.54 -2.23
CA THR A 172 11.34 12.31 -2.67
C THR A 172 11.55 11.34 -1.51
N ILE A 173 11.40 10.03 -1.77
CA ILE A 173 11.80 8.95 -0.85
C ILE A 173 13.34 8.91 -0.82
N ALA A 174 13.94 9.60 0.15
CA ALA A 174 15.39 9.62 0.36
C ALA A 174 15.84 8.48 1.29
N SER A 175 16.93 7.81 0.93
CA SER A 175 17.58 6.78 1.75
C SER A 175 16.62 5.68 2.25
N PRO A 176 15.88 5.00 1.37
CA PRO A 176 14.94 3.97 1.79
C PRO A 176 15.68 2.80 2.47
N ALA A 177 15.18 2.38 3.63
CA ALA A 177 15.63 1.19 4.33
C ALA A 177 14.61 0.07 4.16
N PHE A 178 15.08 -1.15 3.84
CA PHE A 178 14.20 -2.31 3.70
C PHE A 178 13.39 -2.56 4.98
N LYS A 179 12.09 -2.80 4.82
CA LYS A 179 11.18 -3.22 5.88
C LYS A 179 10.59 -4.58 5.54
N ARG A 180 10.79 -5.56 6.42
CA ARG A 180 10.28 -6.92 6.23
C ARG A 180 8.75 -7.01 6.24
N HIS A 181 8.12 -6.16 7.03
CA HIS A 181 6.69 -6.09 7.21
C HIS A 181 6.05 -5.25 6.09
N VAL A 182 5.18 -5.85 5.29
CA VAL A 182 4.53 -5.23 4.12
C VAL A 182 3.05 -4.98 4.45
N PRO A 183 2.65 -3.74 4.79
CA PRO A 183 1.24 -3.39 4.93
C PRO A 183 0.44 -3.61 3.65
N LEU A 184 -0.81 -4.03 3.81
CA LEU A 184 -1.81 -4.01 2.75
C LEU A 184 -2.21 -2.56 2.46
N VAL A 185 -2.24 -2.22 1.18
CA VAL A 185 -2.84 -0.97 0.68
C VAL A 185 -3.81 -1.30 -0.44
N VAL A 186 -4.92 -0.56 -0.47
CA VAL A 186 -5.89 -0.58 -1.56
C VAL A 186 -6.00 0.83 -2.15
N ALA A 187 -5.63 0.98 -3.42
CA ALA A 187 -5.85 2.20 -4.18
C ALA A 187 -7.20 2.14 -4.90
N THR A 188 -7.92 3.26 -4.91
CA THR A 188 -9.16 3.51 -5.66
C THR A 188 -9.09 4.90 -6.28
#